data_AF-A0A3Q4I359-F1
#
_entry.id   AF-A0A3Q4I359-F1
#
_cell.length_a   1.000
_cell.length_b   1.000
_cell.length_c   1.000
_cell.angle_alpha   90.00
_cell.angle_beta   90.00
_cell.angle_gamma   90.00
#
_symmetry.space_group_name_H-M   'P 1'
#
loop_
_entity.id
_entity.type
_entity.pdbx_description
1 polymer ?
#
loop_
_entity_poly.entity_id
_entity_poly.type
_entity_poly.pdbx_seq_one_letter_code
_entity_poly.pdbx_strand_id
1 'polypeptide(L)'
;MFELIGSEASYLRSLGVAVNHFYKSQELKQTLSQTEHHILFSKIQHVMVASEKFLTDLESRLGENVLISQVGDVILQHCKHFQTLYVPYVTNMMYQENTNAFSTPRNKLESDPVCQRKTLKSFLVLPFQRITRIKLLLEVNV
;
A
#
# COMPACT_ATOMS: atom_id res chain seq x y z
N MET A 1 13.10 12.16 9.23
CA MET A 1 11.83 11.88 9.93
C MET A 1 10.62 12.44 9.20
N PHE A 2 10.50 13.77 8.99
CA PHE A 2 9.35 14.37 8.31
C PHE A 2 9.06 13.83 6.90
N GLU A 3 10.09 13.57 6.09
CA GLU A 3 9.93 12.95 4.77
C GLU A 3 9.36 11.52 4.86
N LEU A 4 9.76 10.74 5.87
CA LEU A 4 9.24 9.39 6.09
C LEU A 4 7.75 9.44 6.45
N ILE A 5 7.37 10.31 7.40
CA ILE A 5 5.97 10.50 7.82
C ILE A 5 5.12 10.99 6.65
N GLY A 6 5.55 12.07 5.97
CA GLY A 6 4.81 12.65 4.84
C GLY A 6 4.66 11.67 3.68
N SER A 7 5.70 10.86 3.39
CA SER A 7 5.63 9.82 2.37
C SER A 7 4.77 8.62 2.80
N GLU A 8 4.76 8.23 4.07
CA GLU A 8 3.87 7.19 4.60
C GLU A 8 2.40 7.64 4.56
N ALA A 9 2.09 8.86 4.98
CA ALA A 9 0.74 9.42 4.90
C ALA A 9 0.23 9.50 3.45
N SER A 10 1.10 9.88 2.52
CA SER A 10 0.76 9.91 1.08
C SER A 10 0.55 8.50 0.50
N TYR A 11 1.36 7.54 0.94
CA TYR A 11 1.21 6.14 0.58
C TYR A 11 -0.10 5.55 1.13
N LEU A 12 -0.41 5.77 2.41
CA LEU A 12 -1.64 5.32 3.05
C LEU A 12 -2.88 5.90 2.37
N ARG A 13 -2.86 7.19 1.99
CA ARG A 13 -3.96 7.80 1.21
C ARG A 13 -4.19 7.07 -0.11
N SER A 14 -3.11 6.70 -0.80
CA SER A 14 -3.18 5.99 -2.08
C SER A 14 -3.63 4.53 -1.90
N LEU A 15 -3.19 3.84 -0.84
CA LEU A 15 -3.74 2.54 -0.44
C LEU A 15 -5.23 2.62 -0.11
N GLY A 16 -5.65 3.71 0.51
CA GLY A 16 -7.05 4.00 0.81
C GLY A 16 -7.91 3.99 -0.45
N VAL A 17 -7.43 4.55 -1.56
CA VAL A 17 -8.12 4.46 -2.86
C VAL A 17 -8.13 3.01 -3.35
N ALA A 18 -7.00 2.32 -3.33
CA ALA A 18 -6.89 0.92 -3.74
C ALA A 18 -7.88 0.00 -2.99
N VAL A 19 -8.05 0.22 -1.69
CA VAL A 19 -8.94 -0.60 -0.85
C VAL A 19 -10.39 -0.14 -0.93
N ASN A 20 -10.66 1.14 -0.69
CA ASN A 20 -12.04 1.61 -0.54
C ASN A 20 -12.77 1.77 -1.87
N HIS A 21 -12.05 2.12 -2.93
CA HIS A 21 -12.64 2.30 -4.25
C HIS A 21 -12.61 1.02 -5.08
N PHE A 22 -11.45 0.36 -5.17
CA PHE A 22 -11.30 -0.81 -6.04
C PHE A 22 -11.61 -2.13 -5.33
N TYR A 23 -10.91 -2.46 -4.24
CA TYR A 23 -11.10 -3.74 -3.54
C TYR A 23 -12.55 -3.95 -3.07
N LYS A 24 -13.16 -2.90 -2.50
CA LYS A 24 -14.53 -2.95 -1.97
C LYS A 24 -15.62 -2.78 -3.04
N SER A 25 -15.28 -2.45 -4.29
CA SER A 25 -16.27 -2.24 -5.36
C SER A 25 -17.10 -3.50 -5.61
N GLN A 26 -18.41 -3.37 -5.49
CA GLN A 26 -19.35 -4.45 -5.81
C GLN A 26 -19.39 -4.74 -7.31
N GLU A 27 -19.33 -3.69 -8.14
CA GLU A 27 -19.30 -3.81 -9.60
C GLU A 27 -18.09 -4.63 -10.05
N LEU A 28 -16.92 -4.37 -9.47
CA LEU A 28 -15.71 -5.13 -9.77
C LEU A 28 -15.80 -6.58 -9.25
N LYS A 29 -16.30 -6.77 -8.01
CA LYS A 29 -16.50 -8.10 -7.42
C LYS A 29 -17.46 -8.98 -8.22
N GLN A 30 -18.52 -8.41 -8.79
CA GLN A 30 -19.48 -9.17 -9.61
C GLN A 30 -18.86 -9.69 -10.91
N THR A 31 -17.78 -9.06 -11.37
CA THR A 31 -17.05 -9.52 -12.57
C THR A 31 -15.95 -10.52 -12.27
N LEU A 32 -15.57 -10.70 -11.01
CA LEU A 32 -14.46 -11.56 -10.57
C LEU A 32 -14.98 -12.77 -9.80
N SER A 33 -14.40 -13.94 -10.05
CA SER A 33 -14.48 -15.01 -9.05
C SER A 33 -13.78 -14.58 -7.76
N GLN A 34 -14.12 -15.22 -6.63
CA GLN A 34 -13.47 -14.96 -5.35
C GLN A 34 -11.95 -15.18 -5.44
N THR A 35 -11.51 -16.19 -6.19
CA THR A 35 -10.10 -16.48 -6.43
C THR A 35 -9.42 -15.37 -7.22
N GLU A 36 -10.02 -14.89 -8.32
CA GLU A 36 -9.45 -13.79 -9.11
C GLU A 36 -9.40 -12.48 -8.31
N HIS A 37 -10.41 -12.20 -7.49
CA HIS A 37 -10.39 -11.05 -6.59
C HIS A 37 -9.27 -11.15 -5.55
N HIS A 38 -9.09 -12.34 -4.96
CA HIS A 38 -8.01 -12.61 -4.03
C HIS A 38 -6.63 -12.48 -4.70
N ILE A 39 -6.46 -12.99 -5.93
CA ILE A 39 -5.22 -12.84 -6.69
C ILE A 39 -5.00 -11.35 -7.06
N LEU A 40 -6.01 -10.64 -7.54
CA LEU A 40 -5.86 -9.25 -7.97
C LEU A 40 -5.41 -8.34 -6.83
N PHE A 41 -5.96 -8.51 -5.63
CA PHE A 41 -5.70 -7.60 -4.52
C PHE A 41 -4.78 -8.17 -3.43
N SER A 42 -4.55 -9.49 -3.41
CA SER A 42 -3.71 -10.17 -2.42
C SER A 42 -4.00 -9.66 -1.00
N LYS A 43 -2.95 -9.33 -0.24
CA LYS A 43 -3.02 -8.80 1.12
C LYS A 43 -3.17 -7.27 1.21
N ILE A 44 -3.62 -6.56 0.16
CA ILE A 44 -3.61 -5.08 0.15
C ILE A 44 -4.33 -4.43 1.35
N GLN A 45 -5.42 -5.04 1.83
CA GLN A 45 -6.14 -4.55 3.01
C GLN A 45 -5.28 -4.63 4.27
N HIS A 46 -4.58 -5.75 4.48
CA HIS A 46 -3.69 -5.92 5.62
C HIS A 46 -2.47 -4.99 5.52
N VAL A 47 -1.97 -4.76 4.30
CA VAL A 47 -0.90 -3.77 4.05
C VAL A 47 -1.35 -2.36 4.45
N MET A 48 -2.59 -1.97 4.10
CA MET A 48 -3.15 -0.68 4.50
C MET A 48 -3.25 -0.53 6.02
N VAL A 49 -3.77 -1.55 6.73
CA VAL A 49 -3.87 -1.53 8.19
C VAL A 49 -2.48 -1.46 8.85
N ALA A 50 -1.51 -2.21 8.34
CA ALA A 50 -0.15 -2.16 8.85
C ALA A 50 0.52 -0.79 8.61
N SER A 51 0.28 -0.18 7.45
CA SER A 51 0.73 1.18 7.11
C SER A 51 0.10 2.25 8.02
N GLU A 52 -1.18 2.12 8.35
CA GLU A 52 -1.87 3.01 9.29
C GLU A 52 -1.28 2.93 10.71
N LYS A 53 -1.02 1.71 11.21
CA LYS A 53 -0.36 1.53 12.51
C LYS A 53 1.06 2.10 12.50
N PHE A 54 1.81 1.87 11.43
CA PHE A 54 3.16 2.39 11.29
C PHE A 54 3.20 3.92 11.26
N LEU A 55 2.29 4.57 10.51
CA LEU A 55 2.16 6.03 10.51
C LEU A 55 1.85 6.56 11.91
N THR A 56 0.89 5.93 12.60
CA THR A 56 0.52 6.31 13.97
C THR A 56 1.72 6.28 14.93
N ASP A 57 2.56 5.24 14.84
CA ASP A 57 3.73 5.11 15.70
C ASP A 57 4.82 6.14 15.36
N LEU A 58 4.99 6.47 14.08
CA LEU A 58 5.89 7.54 13.66
C LEU A 58 5.42 8.91 14.16
N GLU A 59 4.12 9.19 14.11
CA GLU A 59 3.52 10.44 14.60
C GLU A 59 3.62 10.55 16.13
N SER A 60 3.39 9.44 16.86
CA SER A 60 3.57 9.40 18.31
C SER A 60 5.02 9.74 18.70
N ARG A 61 6.01 9.16 18.00
CA ARG A 61 7.42 9.47 18.22
C ARG A 61 7.74 10.95 17.98
N LEU A 62 7.17 11.55 16.94
CA LEU A 62 7.35 12.97 16.65
C LEU A 62 6.77 13.85 17.79
N GLY A 63 5.62 13.45 18.35
CA GLY A 63 4.97 14.15 19.45
C GLY A 63 5.74 14.08 20.78
N GLU A 64 6.46 12.98 21.03
CA GLU A 64 7.28 12.80 22.24
C GLU A 64 8.51 13.72 22.26
N ASN A 65 9.16 13.93 21.10
CA ASN A 65 10.31 14.82 21.01
C ASN A 65 10.60 15.21 19.55
N VAL A 66 10.30 16.47 19.22
CA VAL A 66 10.49 17.07 17.89
C VAL A 66 11.96 17.07 17.44
N LEU A 67 12.92 16.96 18.37
CA LEU A 67 14.35 16.90 18.08
C LEU A 67 14.88 15.47 17.80
N ILE A 68 14.05 14.43 17.95
CA ILE A 68 14.50 13.06 17.63
C ILE A 68 14.65 12.92 16.11
N SER A 69 15.87 12.64 15.66
CA SER A 69 16.16 12.31 14.26
C SER A 69 16.03 10.81 13.96
N GLN A 70 16.04 9.96 14.99
CA GLN A 70 16.12 8.51 14.86
C GLN A 70 14.75 7.83 14.97
N VAL A 71 14.32 7.20 13.88
CA VAL A 71 13.10 6.37 13.77
C VAL A 71 13.43 4.89 13.53
N GLY A 72 14.72 4.53 13.60
CA GLY A 72 15.19 3.19 13.26
C GLY A 72 14.54 2.11 14.11
N ASP A 73 14.33 2.37 15.40
CA ASP A 73 13.66 1.46 16.33
C ASP A 73 12.19 1.23 15.95
N VAL A 74 11.44 2.28 15.59
CA VAL A 74 10.06 2.15 15.10
C VAL A 74 10.04 1.32 13.82
N ILE A 75 10.95 1.57 12.87
CA ILE A 75 11.02 0.77 11.64
C ILE A 75 11.32 -0.70 11.96
N LEU A 76 12.27 -0.97 12.86
CA LEU A 76 12.65 -2.33 13.27
C LEU A 76 11.49 -3.09 13.93
N GLN A 77 10.68 -2.40 14.75
CA GLN A 77 9.49 -2.99 15.37
C GLN A 77 8.47 -3.49 14.34
N HIS A 78 8.34 -2.79 13.22
CA HIS A 78 7.37 -3.13 12.15
C HIS A 78 7.92 -4.09 11.09
N CYS A 79 9.25 -4.19 10.95
CA CYS A 79 9.92 -4.90 9.88
C CYS A 79 9.45 -6.36 9.72
N LYS A 80 9.38 -7.12 10.82
CA LYS A 80 8.91 -8.52 10.78
C LYS A 80 7.48 -8.62 10.26
N HIS A 81 6.58 -7.76 10.72
CA HIS A 81 5.19 -7.79 10.28
C HIS A 81 5.07 -7.42 8.80
N PHE A 82 5.76 -6.37 8.36
CA PHE A 82 5.83 -6.00 6.94
C PHE A 82 6.35 -7.15 6.08
N GLN A 83 7.38 -7.88 6.51
CA GLN A 83 7.87 -9.04 5.77
C GLN A 83 6.75 -10.08 5.51
N THR A 84 5.91 -10.37 6.51
CA THR A 84 4.80 -11.34 6.37
C THR A 84 3.67 -10.89 5.42
N LEU A 85 3.59 -9.59 5.12
CA LEU A 85 2.58 -8.98 4.27
C LEU A 85 3.09 -8.69 2.86
N TYR A 86 4.25 -8.04 2.76
CA TYR A 86 4.81 -7.57 1.49
C TYR A 86 5.43 -8.70 0.67
N VAL A 87 6.06 -9.71 1.29
CA VAL A 87 6.62 -10.86 0.55
C VAL A 87 5.54 -11.56 -0.28
N PRO A 88 4.44 -12.07 0.31
CA PRO A 88 3.40 -12.73 -0.47
C PRO A 88 2.69 -11.77 -1.44
N TYR A 89 2.57 -10.47 -1.09
CA TYR A 89 1.98 -9.47 -1.99
C TYR A 89 2.81 -9.29 -3.25
N VAL A 90 4.12 -9.06 -3.11
CA VAL A 90 5.04 -8.79 -4.23
C VAL A 90 5.23 -10.05 -5.08
N THR A 91 5.33 -11.23 -4.47
CA THR A 91 5.38 -12.51 -5.23
C THR A 91 4.13 -12.70 -6.09
N ASN A 92 2.98 -12.19 -5.64
CA ASN A 92 1.73 -12.29 -6.37
C ASN A 92 1.56 -11.21 -7.47
N MET A 93 2.40 -10.16 -7.52
CA MET A 93 2.27 -9.09 -8.52
C MET A 93 2.40 -9.58 -9.97
N MET A 94 3.19 -10.63 -10.23
CA MET A 94 3.29 -11.22 -11.58
C MET A 94 1.95 -11.76 -12.07
N TYR A 95 1.09 -12.22 -11.18
CA TYR A 95 -0.26 -12.67 -11.53
C TYR A 95 -1.23 -11.50 -11.70
N GLN A 96 -1.06 -10.41 -10.93
CA GLN A 96 -1.83 -9.17 -11.07
C GLN A 96 -1.62 -8.48 -12.42
N GLU A 97 -0.42 -8.58 -12.99
CA GLU A 97 -0.13 -7.97 -14.30
C GLU A 97 -0.87 -8.64 -15.47
N ASN A 98 -1.16 -9.94 -15.32
CA ASN A 98 -1.78 -10.79 -16.34
C ASN A 98 -3.32 -10.80 -16.31
N THR A 99 -3.94 -10.24 -15.27
CA THR A 99 -5.41 -10.11 -15.21
C THR A 99 -5.88 -8.99 -16.14
N ASN A 100 -6.06 -9.31 -17.43
CA ASN A 100 -6.58 -8.42 -18.47
C ASN A 100 -8.10 -8.52 -18.68
N ALA A 101 -8.77 -9.46 -18.00
CA ALA A 101 -10.23 -9.50 -18.00
C ALA A 101 -10.78 -8.25 -17.25
N PHE A 102 -12.04 -7.85 -17.48
CA PHE A 102 -12.75 -6.79 -16.72
C PHE A 102 -12.45 -5.31 -17.08
N SER A 103 -12.12 -5.01 -18.35
CA SER A 103 -11.87 -3.63 -18.83
C SER A 103 -13.02 -2.66 -18.58
N THR A 104 -14.29 -3.09 -18.70
CA THR A 104 -15.44 -2.16 -18.60
C THR A 104 -15.66 -1.59 -17.19
N PRO A 105 -15.85 -2.40 -16.12
CA PRO A 105 -15.98 -1.87 -14.76
C PRO A 105 -14.71 -1.13 -14.30
N ARG A 106 -13.54 -1.64 -14.72
CA ARG A 106 -12.26 -1.02 -14.40
C ARG A 106 -12.14 0.39 -14.98
N ASN A 107 -12.45 0.59 -16.26
CA ASN A 107 -12.39 1.90 -16.91
C ASN A 107 -13.32 2.91 -16.23
N LYS A 108 -14.52 2.46 -15.84
CA LYS A 108 -15.47 3.28 -15.08
C LYS A 108 -14.87 3.70 -13.74
N LEU A 109 -14.32 2.77 -12.96
CA LEU A 109 -13.69 3.07 -11.67
C LEU A 109 -12.45 3.97 -11.81
N GLU A 110 -11.61 3.74 -12.82
CA GLU A 110 -10.42 4.56 -13.08
C GLU A 110 -10.77 6.00 -13.53
N SER A 111 -11.97 6.23 -14.08
CA SER A 111 -12.45 7.56 -14.44
C SER A 111 -12.92 8.41 -13.25
N ASP A 112 -13.12 7.80 -12.08
CA ASP A 112 -13.56 8.52 -10.87
C ASP A 112 -12.49 9.54 -10.42
N PRO A 113 -12.88 10.79 -10.08
CA PRO A 113 -11.95 11.81 -9.57
C PRO A 113 -11.08 11.36 -8.39
N VAL A 114 -11.56 10.44 -7.54
CA VAL A 114 -10.78 9.88 -6.42
C VAL A 114 -9.49 9.20 -6.88
N CYS A 115 -9.46 8.70 -8.11
CA CYS A 115 -8.30 8.07 -8.72
C CYS A 115 -7.24 9.08 -9.16
N GLN A 116 -7.57 10.38 -9.28
CA GLN A 116 -6.61 11.42 -9.69
C GLN A 116 -5.86 11.06 -10.99
N ARG A 117 -6.58 10.52 -11.97
CA ARG A 117 -6.06 10.03 -13.28
C ARG A 117 -5.09 8.85 -13.18
N LYS A 118 -4.99 8.20 -12.01
CA LYS A 118 -4.21 6.97 -11.82
C LYS A 118 -5.03 5.74 -12.20
N THR A 119 -4.36 4.73 -12.72
CA THR A 119 -4.96 3.44 -13.07
C THR A 119 -4.91 2.49 -11.87
N LEU A 120 -5.76 1.46 -11.85
CA LEU A 120 -5.72 0.38 -10.86
C LEU A 120 -4.32 -0.22 -10.74
N LYS A 121 -3.66 -0.50 -11.88
CA LYS A 121 -2.28 -1.03 -11.90
C LYS A 121 -1.31 -0.11 -11.12
N SER A 122 -1.43 1.20 -11.29
CA SER A 122 -0.58 2.16 -10.58
C SER A 122 -0.85 2.23 -9.07
N PHE A 123 -2.00 1.78 -8.60
CA PHE A 123 -2.27 1.58 -7.18
C PHE A 123 -1.74 0.22 -6.68
N LEU A 124 -1.87 -0.85 -7.48
CA LEU A 124 -1.42 -2.19 -7.10
C LEU A 124 0.10 -2.31 -6.98
N VAL A 125 0.87 -1.50 -7.72
CA VAL A 125 2.34 -1.45 -7.62
C VAL A 125 2.85 -0.74 -6.35
N LEU A 126 2.00 0.00 -5.64
CA LEU A 126 2.43 0.84 -4.51
C LEU A 126 3.14 0.06 -3.40
N PRO A 127 2.70 -1.14 -2.98
CA PRO A 127 3.41 -1.90 -1.96
C PRO A 127 4.85 -2.27 -2.34
N PHE A 128 5.10 -2.62 -3.60
CA PHE A 128 6.46 -2.86 -4.09
C PHE A 128 7.32 -1.59 -4.06
N GLN A 129 6.75 -0.46 -4.49
CA GLN A 129 7.44 0.84 -4.42
C GLN A 129 7.73 1.25 -2.97
N ARG A 130 6.86 0.89 -2.02
CA ARG A 130 7.06 1.26 -0.61
C ARG A 130 8.20 0.47 0.03
N ILE A 131 8.20 -0.86 -0.13
CA ILE A 131 9.21 -1.71 0.52
C ILE A 131 10.64 -1.44 -0.02
N THR A 132 10.76 -1.13 -1.31
CA THR A 132 12.03 -0.73 -1.93
C THR A 132 12.55 0.59 -1.34
N ARG A 133 11.67 1.57 -1.10
CA ARG A 133 12.03 2.83 -0.43
C ARG A 133 12.41 2.64 1.04
N ILE A 134 11.69 1.81 1.80
CA ILE A 134 12.02 1.52 3.21
C ILE A 134 13.42 0.88 3.31
N LYS A 135 13.77 -0.06 2.41
CA LYS A 135 15.10 -0.68 2.38
C LYS A 135 16.21 0.36 2.17
N LEU A 136 16.04 1.27 1.20
CA LEU A 136 16.99 2.36 0.95
C LEU A 136 17.14 3.30 2.15
N LEU A 137 16.02 3.63 2.82
CA LEU A 137 16.06 4.48 4.01
C LEU A 137 16.78 3.83 5.20
N LEU A 138 16.77 2.50 5.29
CA LEU A 138 17.56 1.78 6.29
C LEU A 138 19.05 1.75 5.95
N GLU A 139 19.42 1.62 4.67
CA GLU A 139 20.83 1.59 4.23
C GLU A 139 21.54 2.95 4.34
N VAL A 140 20.80 4.06 4.23
CA VAL A 140 21.36 5.43 4.30
C VAL A 140 21.47 5.95 5.74
N ASN A 141 20.76 5.35 6.70
CA ASN A 141 20.72 5.78 8.11
C ASN A 141 21.45 4.82 9.07
N VAL A 142 22.31 3.92 8.55
CA VAL A 142 23.19 3.02 9.30
C VAL A 142 24.64 3.42 9.08
#